data_AF-A0A7K6IF81-F1
#
_entry.id   AF-A0A7K6IF81-F1
#
_cell.length_a   1.000
_cell.length_b   1.000
_cell.length_c   1.000
_cell.angle_alpha   90.00
_cell.angle_beta   90.00
_cell.angle_gamma   90.00
#
_symmetry.space_group_name_H-M   'P 1'
#
loop_
_entity.id
_entity.type
_entity.pdbx_description
1 polymer ?
#
loop_
_entity_poly.entity_id
_entity_poly.type
_entity_poly.pdbx_seq_one_letter_code
_entity_poly.pdbx_strand_id
1 'polypeptide(L)' 'ISYSLEILLPQDGRDVFRINRKSGEIRLKNDLDFEDVALYRLQVDATDQGNPPLSGHCKVV' A
#
# COMPACT_ATOMS: atom_id res chain seq x y z
N ILE A 1 10.49 -10.94 -5.68
CA ILE A 1 9.16 -10.40 -5.34
C ILE A 1 9.34 -8.92 -5.01
N SER A 2 8.49 -8.05 -5.54
CA SER A 2 8.47 -6.62 -5.25
C SER A 2 7.07 -6.21 -4.80
N TYR A 3 7.02 -5.44 -3.72
CA TYR A 3 5.77 -4.95 -3.15
C TYR A 3 5.45 -3.53 -3.62
N SER A 4 4.19 -3.27 -3.95
CA SER A 4 3.67 -1.94 -4.24
C SER A 4 2.38 -1.68 -3.48
N LEU A 5 2.11 -0.39 -3.24
CA LEU A 5 0.92 0.07 -2.55
C LEU A 5 0.07 0.84 -3.55
N GLU A 6 -1.15 0.38 -3.75
CA GLU A 6 -2.21 1.12 -4.41
C GLU A 6 -3.23 1.54 -3.33
N ILE A 7 -3.58 2.82 -3.32
CA ILE A 7 -4.47 3.36 -2.28
C ILE A 7 -5.80 3.61 -2.93
N LEU A 8 -6.80 2.92 -2.42
CA LEU A 8 -8.12 2.92 -3.02
C LEU A 8 -8.91 4.12 -2.51
N LEU A 9 -8.85 4.45 -1.22
CA LEU A 9 -9.53 5.60 -0.63
C LEU A 9 -8.91 6.03 0.72
N PRO A 10 -8.93 7.34 1.03
CA PRO A 10 -9.03 8.47 0.09
C PRO A 10 -7.79 8.55 -0.84
N GLN A 11 -7.94 9.21 -2.00
CA GLN A 11 -6.89 9.28 -3.04
C GLN A 11 -5.55 9.85 -2.53
N ASP A 12 -5.60 10.63 -1.45
CA ASP A 12 -4.45 11.33 -0.85
C ASP A 12 -3.61 10.44 0.06
N GLY A 13 -4.05 9.20 0.35
CA GLY A 13 -3.30 8.30 1.23
C GLY A 13 -1.89 7.98 0.71
N ARG A 14 -1.56 8.28 -0.56
CA ARG A 14 -0.21 8.09 -1.12
C ARG A 14 0.82 9.00 -0.45
N ASP A 15 0.38 10.12 0.11
CA ASP A 15 1.22 11.02 0.89
C ASP A 15 1.26 10.63 2.37
N VAL A 16 0.38 9.73 2.80
CA VAL A 16 0.26 9.27 4.20
C VAL A 16 1.01 7.97 4.43
N PHE A 17 1.00 7.04 3.47
CA PHE A 17 1.61 5.71 3.63
C PHE A 17 2.77 5.49 2.65
N ARG A 18 3.76 4.71 3.07
CA ARG A 18 4.80 4.13 2.21
C ARG A 18 4.91 2.64 2.44
N ILE A 19 5.26 1.91 1.39
CA ILE A 19 5.65 0.50 1.47
C ILE A 19 7.10 0.33 1.05
N ASN A 20 7.85 -0.48 1.80
CA ASN A 20 9.17 -0.92 1.38
C ASN A 20 9.01 -2.00 0.30
N ARG A 21 9.49 -1.72 -0.92
CA ARG A 21 9.35 -2.63 -2.07
C ARG A 21 9.99 -4.01 -1.86
N LYS A 22 10.96 -4.15 -0.95
CA LYS A 22 11.68 -5.40 -0.69
C LYS A 22 11.08 -6.20 0.46
N SER A 23 10.76 -5.54 1.58
CA SER A 23 10.24 -6.23 2.77
C SER A 23 8.71 -6.27 2.88
N GLY A 24 8.00 -5.44 2.12
CA GLY A 24 6.55 -5.26 2.26
C GLY A 24 6.14 -4.47 3.50
N GLU A 25 7.10 -3.93 4.27
CA GLU A 25 6.81 -3.14 5.46
C GLU A 25 6.08 -1.84 5.10
N ILE A 26 4.92 -1.62 5.71
CA ILE A 26 4.13 -0.39 5.57
C ILE A 26 4.44 0.53 6.74
N ARG A 27 4.73 1.81 6.44
CA ARG A 27 4.95 2.86 7.44
C ARG A 27 4.20 4.12 7.07
N LEU A 28 3.91 4.93 8.08
CA LEU A 28 3.44 6.29 7.89
C LEU A 28 4.56 7.18 7.35
N LYS A 29 4.17 8.12 6.48
CA LYS A 29 4.96 9.26 6.02
C LYS A 29 4.57 10.53 6.78
N ASN A 30 3.29 10.66 7.10
CA ASN A 30 2.68 11.78 7.82
C ASN A 30 1.79 11.25 8.95
N ASP A 31 1.42 12.15 9.86
CA ASP A 31 0.50 11.84 10.95
C ASP A 31 -0.92 11.56 10.44
N LEU A 32 -1.67 10.79 11.23
CA LEU A 32 -3.07 10.48 10.96
C LEU A 32 -3.96 11.30 11.87
N ASP A 33 -5.00 11.90 11.30
CA ASP A 33 -6.08 12.53 12.04
C ASP A 33 -7.41 11.86 11.67
N PHE A 34 -8.18 11.42 12.68
CA PHE A 34 -9.41 10.65 12.46
C PHE A 34 -10.53 11.56 11.94
N GLU A 35 -10.53 12.80 12.38
CA GLU A 35 -11.45 13.87 11.99
C GLU A 35 -11.32 14.20 10.49
N ASP A 36 -10.12 14.07 9.92
CA ASP A 36 -9.86 14.23 8.49
C ASP A 36 -10.27 12.98 7.69
N VAL A 37 -9.78 11.80 8.12
CA VAL A 37 -10.04 10.53 7.43
C VAL A 37 -10.25 9.40 8.43
N ALA A 38 -11.50 8.93 8.51
CA ALA A 38 -11.87 7.86 9.41
C ALA A 38 -11.35 6.46 9.00
N LEU A 39 -11.08 6.22 7.72
CA LEU A 39 -10.66 4.91 7.21
C LEU A 39 -9.84 5.00 5.92
N TYR A 40 -8.68 4.35 5.92
CA TYR A 40 -7.86 4.15 4.74
C TYR A 40 -8.00 2.71 4.25
N ARG A 41 -8.26 2.53 2.95
CA ARG A 41 -8.24 1.22 2.31
C ARG A 41 -7.03 1.11 1.40
N LEU A 42 -6.11 0.24 1.79
CA LEU A 42 -4.87 0.01 1.06
C LEU A 42 -4.96 -1.32 0.32
N GLN A 43 -4.53 -1.34 -0.93
CA GLN A 43 -4.28 -2.53 -1.71
C GLN A 43 -2.77 -2.72 -1.83
N VAL A 44 -2.30 -3.91 -1.47
CA VAL A 44 -0.89 -4.27 -1.60
C VAL A 44 -0.77 -5.31 -2.70
N ASP A 45 0.13 -5.05 -3.64
CA ASP A 45 0.46 -5.98 -4.71
C ASP A 45 1.86 -6.53 -4.47
N ALA A 46 2.03 -7.84 -4.66
CA ALA A 46 3.30 -8.53 -4.60
C ALA A 46 3.54 -9.22 -5.94
N THR A 47 4.49 -8.69 -6.72
CA THR A 47 4.83 -9.22 -8.05
C THR A 47 6.14 -9.99 -7.98
N ASP A 48 6.19 -11.21 -8.49
CA ASP A 48 7.43 -11.97 -8.59
C ASP A 48 8.36 -11.42 -9.70
N GLN A 49 9.45 -12.14 -10.00
CA GLN A 49 10.38 -11.77 -11.08
C GLN A 49 10.39 -12.85 -12.17
N GLY A 50 9.28 -13.59 -12.30
CA GLY A 50 9.10 -14.61 -13.31
C GLY A 50 8.95 -14.02 -14.72
N ASN A 51 8.94 -14.92 -15.71
CA ASN A 51 8.60 -14.57 -17.09
C ASN A 51 7.60 -15.61 -17.65
N PRO A 52 6.30 -15.28 -17.73
CA PRO A 52 5.68 -14.01 -17.36
C PRO A 52 5.65 -13.80 -15.82
N PRO A 53 5.62 -12.55 -15.35
CA PRO A 53 5.52 -12.27 -13.92
C PRO A 53 4.13 -12.61 -13.38
N LEU A 54 4.07 -13.13 -12.16
CA LEU A 54 2.82 -13.35 -11.43
C LEU A 54 2.69 -12.35 -10.28
N SER A 55 1.45 -11.93 -10.01
CA SER A 55 1.13 -11.00 -8.94
C SER A 55 0.08 -11.59 -8.00
N GLY A 56 0.28 -11.37 -6.70
CA GLY A 56 -0.73 -11.55 -5.66
C GLY A 56 -1.19 -10.20 -5.11
N HIS A 57 -2.43 -10.12 -4.63
CA HIS A 57 -3.03 -8.88 -4.14
C HIS A 57 -3.70 -9.12 -2.79
N CYS A 58 -3.59 -8.16 -1.85
CA CYS A 58 -4.33 -8.18 -0.60
C CYS A 58 -4.84 -6.79 -0.22
N LYS A 59 -5.80 -6.74 0.71
CA LYS A 59 -6.41 -5.50 1.21
C LYS A 59 -6.10 -5.34 2.69
N VAL A 60 -5.74 -4.12 3.07
CA VAL A 60 -5.56 -3.68 4.46
C VAL A 60 -6.61 -2.60 4.75
N VAL A 61 -7.31 -2.75 5.88
CA VAL A 61 -8.38 -1.86 6.36
C VAL A 61 -8.14 -1.50 7.81
#